data_AF-A0A938DZQ2-F1
#
_entry.id   AF-A0A938DZQ2-F1
#
_cell.length_a   1.000
_cell.length_b   1.000
_cell.length_c   1.000
_cell.angle_alpha   90.00
_cell.angle_beta   90.00
_cell.angle_gamma   90.00
#
_symmetry.space_group_name_H-M   'P 1'
#
loop_
_entity.id
_entity.type
_entity.pdbx_description
1 polymer ?
#
loop_
_entity_poly.entity_id
_entity_poly.type
_entity_poly.pdbx_seq_one_letter_code
_entity_poly.pdbx_strand_id
1 'polypeptide(L)'
;MLAPSVAMRPEGFGALLYDFHTRRLTFIKDSDLATLVSCLDGHSTLESARLRSGVPEHRASEMLQALANLEARGTLVRTARDA
;
A
#
# COMPACT_ATOMS: atom_id res chain seq x y z
N MET A 1 -2.01 6.26 2.81
CA MET A 1 -0.53 6.28 2.87
C MET A 1 -0.03 5.24 3.87
N LEU A 2 1.27 4.94 3.89
CA LEU A 2 1.87 4.11 4.94
C LEU A 2 1.66 4.75 6.32
N ALA A 3 1.43 3.93 7.34
CA ALA A 3 1.43 4.41 8.71
C ALA A 3 2.82 4.98 9.07
N PRO A 4 2.93 6.02 9.90
CA PRO A 4 4.22 6.66 10.22
C PRO A 4 5.28 5.72 10.82
N SER A 5 4.85 4.62 11.46
CA SER A 5 5.75 3.59 12.00
C SER A 5 6.15 2.52 11.00
N VAL A 6 5.66 2.57 9.76
CA VAL A 6 5.86 1.53 8.76
C VAL A 6 6.79 2.01 7.67
N ALA A 7 7.90 1.29 7.47
CA ALA A 7 8.75 1.44 6.30
C ALA A 7 8.48 0.34 5.27
N MET A 8 8.57 0.70 4.01
CA MET A 8 8.47 -0.22 2.88
C MET A 8 9.81 -0.36 2.17
N ARG A 9 10.16 -1.59 1.79
CA ARG A 9 11.28 -1.88 0.88
C ARG A 9 10.76 -2.71 -0.31
N PRO A 10 10.80 -2.16 -1.54
CA PRO A 10 10.52 -2.94 -2.74
C PRO A 10 11.53 -4.07 -2.92
N GLU A 11 11.07 -5.21 -3.42
CA GLU A 11 11.88 -6.41 -3.65
C GLU A 11 11.45 -7.09 -4.97
N GLY A 12 12.31 -7.95 -5.53
CA GLY A 12 11.99 -8.68 -6.77
C GLY A 12 10.74 -9.56 -6.70
N PHE A 13 10.28 -9.91 -5.50
CA PHE A 13 9.05 -10.68 -5.25
C PHE A 13 7.84 -9.81 -4.86
N GLY A 14 7.97 -8.48 -4.82
CA GLY A 14 6.94 -7.55 -4.34
C GLY A 14 7.50 -6.55 -3.34
N ALA A 15 7.18 -6.67 -2.05
CA ALA A 15 7.72 -5.78 -1.03
C ALA A 15 7.75 -6.37 0.38
N LEU A 16 8.65 -5.80 1.19
CA LEU A 16 8.71 -5.97 2.63
C LEU A 16 8.18 -4.71 3.31
N LEU A 17 7.34 -4.91 4.32
CA LEU A 17 6.82 -3.86 5.18
C LEU A 17 7.24 -4.14 6.61
N TYR A 18 7.93 -3.20 7.24
CA TYR A 18 8.35 -3.32 8.62
C TYR A 18 7.71 -2.24 9.47
N ASP A 19 6.95 -2.66 10.48
CA ASP A 19 6.39 -1.77 11.49
C ASP A 19 7.34 -1.65 12.68
N PHE A 20 7.94 -0.48 12.88
CA PHE A 20 8.85 -0.20 13.98
C PHE A 20 8.18 -0.21 15.35
N HIS A 21 6.86 0.00 15.42
CA HIS A 21 6.13 -0.03 16.69
C HIS A 21 5.87 -1.49 17.14
N THR A 22 5.28 -2.30 16.26
CA THR A 22 4.94 -3.70 16.60
C THR A 22 6.05 -4.71 16.32
N ARG A 23 7.14 -4.28 15.66
CA ARG A 23 8.24 -5.12 15.15
C ARG A 23 7.79 -6.21 14.18
N ARG A 24 6.62 -6.03 13.56
CA ARG A 24 6.05 -6.99 12.62
C ARG A 24 6.64 -6.78 11.22
N LEU A 25 7.10 -7.88 10.61
CA LEU A 25 7.47 -7.95 9.20
C LEU A 25 6.31 -8.53 8.39
N THR A 26 5.83 -7.80 7.38
CA THR A 26 4.76 -8.20 6.47
C THR A 26 5.30 -8.29 5.05
N PHE A 27 4.87 -9.30 4.30
CA PHE A 27 5.29 -9.54 2.93
C PHE A 27 4.13 -9.27 1.99
N ILE A 28 4.35 -8.43 0.99
CA ILE A 28 3.49 -8.30 -0.17
C ILE A 28 4.13 -9.11 -1.29
N LYS A 29 3.45 -10.18 -1.73
CA LYS A 29 3.93 -11.04 -2.83
C LYS A 29 3.40 -10.62 -4.21
N ASP A 30 2.35 -9.81 -4.23
CA ASP A 30 1.77 -9.28 -5.45
C ASP A 30 2.52 -8.00 -5.86
N SER A 31 3.16 -8.02 -7.03
CA SER A 31 3.95 -6.88 -7.54
C SER A 31 3.09 -5.65 -7.83
N ASP A 32 1.84 -5.85 -8.25
CA ASP A 32 0.92 -4.75 -8.56
C ASP A 32 0.47 -4.06 -7.28
N LEU A 33 0.17 -4.85 -6.23
CA LEU A 33 -0.14 -4.30 -4.91
C LEU A 33 1.06 -3.58 -4.30
N ALA A 34 2.26 -4.15 -4.42
CA ALA A 34 3.49 -3.51 -3.95
C ALA A 34 3.70 -2.16 -4.65
N THR A 35 3.56 -2.12 -5.97
CA THR A 35 3.68 -0.90 -6.76
C THR A 35 2.63 0.14 -6.36
N LEU A 36 1.37 -0.28 -6.16
CA LEU A 36 0.30 0.61 -5.71
C LEU A 36 0.58 1.19 -4.32
N VAL A 37 1.01 0.36 -3.37
CA VAL A 37 1.37 0.81 -2.02
C VAL A 37 2.56 1.77 -2.05
N SER A 38 3.57 1.50 -2.87
CA SER A 38 4.68 2.44 -3.09
C SER A 38 4.21 3.75 -3.71
N CYS A 39 3.23 3.69 -4.63
CA CYS A 39 2.64 4.88 -5.22
C CYS A 39 1.82 5.72 -4.23
N LEU A 40 1.24 5.10 -3.19
CA LEU A 40 0.47 5.77 -2.14
C LEU A 40 1.32 6.51 -1.11
N ASP A 41 2.64 6.29 -1.10
CA ASP A 41 3.55 6.93 -0.16
C ASP A 41 3.81 8.39 -0.57
N GLY A 42 3.72 9.34 0.38
CA GLY A 42 4.02 10.75 0.12
C GLY A 42 2.89 11.64 -0.42
N HIS A 43 1.62 11.43 -0.02
CA HIS A 43 0.47 12.35 -0.22
C HIS A 43 -0.34 12.25 -1.53
N SER A 44 -0.27 11.15 -2.26
CA SER A 44 -1.18 10.93 -3.41
C SER A 44 -2.55 10.42 -2.97
N THR A 45 -3.62 10.85 -3.65
CA THR A 45 -4.92 10.19 -3.55
C THR A 45 -4.86 8.76 -4.08
N LEU A 46 -5.79 7.92 -3.66
CA LEU A 46 -5.89 6.54 -4.13
C LEU A 46 -6.04 6.46 -5.66
N GLU A 47 -6.83 7.35 -6.26
CA GLU A 47 -7.00 7.44 -7.71
C GLU A 47 -5.66 7.77 -8.41
N SER A 48 -4.95 8.78 -7.93
CA SER A 48 -3.65 9.19 -8.48
C SER A 48 -2.62 8.06 -8.38
N ALA A 49 -2.63 7.33 -7.26
CA ALA A 49 -1.76 6.19 -7.04
C ALA A 49 -2.09 5.03 -8.00
N ARG A 50 -3.38 4.76 -8.24
CA ARG A 50 -3.83 3.71 -9.17
C ARG A 50 -3.45 4.02 -10.62
N LEU A 51 -3.59 5.27 -11.04
CA LEU A 51 -3.17 5.70 -12.37
C LEU A 51 -1.66 5.54 -12.56
N ARG A 52 -0.88 5.95 -11.55
CA ARG A 52 0.59 5.84 -11.59
C ARG A 52 1.11 4.42 -11.49
N SER A 53 0.42 3.55 -10.75
CA SER A 53 0.84 2.16 -10.57
C SER A 53 0.57 1.30 -11.80
N GLY A 54 -0.25 1.78 -12.74
CA GLY A 54 -0.60 1.03 -13.95
C GLY A 54 -1.42 -0.23 -13.67
N VAL A 55 -2.06 -0.32 -12.50
CA VAL A 55 -2.86 -1.49 -12.12
C VAL A 55 -4.01 -1.65 -13.12
N PRO A 56 -4.14 -2.82 -13.78
CA PRO A 56 -5.22 -3.06 -14.73
C PRO A 56 -6.61 -2.86 -14.11
N GLU A 57 -7.54 -2.27 -14.86
CA GLU A 57 -8.90 -1.97 -14.37
C GLU A 57 -9.62 -3.19 -13.79
N HIS A 58 -9.46 -4.36 -14.42
CA HIS A 58 -10.08 -5.61 -13.98
C HIS A 58 -9.59 -6.08 -12.60
N ARG A 59 -8.44 -5.60 -12.13
CA ARG A 59 -7.88 -5.91 -10.80
C ARG A 59 -8.23 -4.86 -9.74
N ALA A 60 -8.89 -3.77 -10.11
CA ALA A 60 -9.13 -2.65 -9.19
C ALA A 60 -9.84 -3.10 -7.90
N SER A 61 -10.91 -3.90 -8.01
CA SER A 61 -11.65 -4.38 -6.83
C SER A 61 -10.81 -5.26 -5.90
N GLU A 62 -9.98 -6.14 -6.47
CA GLU A 62 -9.06 -6.99 -5.71
C GLU A 62 -8.04 -6.13 -4.95
N MET A 63 -7.48 -5.13 -5.63
CA MET A 63 -6.48 -4.24 -5.06
C MET A 63 -7.07 -3.36 -3.93
N LEU A 64 -8.30 -2.87 -4.10
CA LEU A 64 -9.02 -2.12 -3.06
C LEU A 64 -9.25 -2.98 -1.81
N GLN A 65 -9.64 -4.24 -1.98
CA GLN A 65 -9.81 -5.17 -0.86
C GLN A 65 -8.48 -5.44 -0.14
N ALA A 66 -7.39 -5.59 -0.89
CA ALA A 66 -6.07 -5.78 -0.32
C ALA A 66 -5.60 -4.54 0.47
N LEU A 67 -5.82 -3.33 -0.05
CA LEU A 67 -5.54 -2.07 0.66
C LEU A 67 -6.36 -1.96 1.95
N ALA A 68 -7.65 -2.31 1.91
CA ALA A 68 -8.50 -2.32 3.11
C ALA A 68 -7.97 -3.30 4.18
N ASN A 69 -7.46 -4.47 3.76
CA ASN A 69 -6.83 -5.42 4.68
C ASN A 69 -5.53 -4.88 5.29
N LEU A 70 -4.74 -4.11 4.54
CA LEU A 70 -3.53 -3.45 5.06
C LEU A 70 -3.89 -2.32 6.03
N GLU A 71 -4.94 -1.55 5.74
CA GLU A 71 -5.51 -0.53 6.63
C GLU A 71 -5.97 -1.14 7.96
N ALA A 72 -6.76 -2.22 7.91
CA ALA A 72 -7.25 -2.93 9.09
C ALA A 72 -6.13 -3.49 9.99
N ARG A 73 -4.92 -3.70 9.44
CA ARG A 73 -3.73 -4.16 10.17
C ARG A 73 -2.85 -3.01 10.68
N GLY A 74 -3.27 -1.76 10.49
CA GLY A 74 -2.51 -0.56 10.84
C GLY A 74 -1.27 -0.34 9.96
N THR A 75 -1.20 -1.00 8.80
CA THR A 75 -0.08 -0.81 7.85
C THR A 75 -0.29 0.45 7.01
N LEU A 76 -1.54 0.70 6.62
CA LEU A 76 -1.96 1.91 5.95
C LEU A 76 -2.84 2.74 6.88
N VAL A 77 -2.81 4.05 6.67
CA VAL A 77 -3.72 5.01 7.33
C VAL A 77 -4.38 5.90 6.28
N ARG A 78 -5.63 6.27 6.55
CA ARG A 78 -6.33 7.34 5.84
C ARG A 78 -5.82 8.69 6.29
N THR A 79 -5.76 9.62 5.36
CA THR A 79 -5.52 11.03 5.69
C THR A 79 -6.72 11.84 5.28
N ALA A 80 -6.97 12.94 6.01
CA ALA A 80 -8.13 13.81 5.83
C ALA A 80 -8.23 14.52 4.45
N ARG A 81 -7.40 14.14 3.47
CA ARG A 81 -7.43 14.65 2.08
C ARG A 81 -8.22 13.76 1.11
N ASP A 82 -8.84 12.68 1.56
CA ASP A 82 -9.74 11.84 0.74
C ASP A 82 -11.20 12.34 0.75
N ALA A 83 -11.43 13.65 0.84
CA ALA A 83 -12.74 14.30 0.75
C ALA A 83 -12.76 15.34 -0.39
#